data_AF-A0A376TI75-F1
#
_entry.id   AF-A0A376TI75-F1
#
_cell.length_a   1.000
_cell.length_b   1.000
_cell.length_c   1.000
_cell.angle_alpha   90.00
_cell.angle_beta   90.00
_cell.angle_gamma   90.00
#
_symmetry.space_group_name_H-M   'P 1'
#
loop_
_entity.id
_entity.type
_entity.pdbx_description
1 polymer ?
#
loop_
_entity_poly.entity_id
_entity_poly.type
_entity_poly.pdbx_seq_one_letter_code
_entity_poly.pdbx_strand_id
1 'polypeptide(L)' 'MSQLTHINAAGEAHMVDVSAKAETVREARAEAFVTMRSETLAMIIDGRHHKGDVFATARIAGIQAANAPGI' A
#
# COMPACT_ATOMS: atom_id res chain seq x y z
N MET A 1 -19.66 19.37 -11.96
CA MET A 1 -19.01 18.79 -10.78
C MET A 1 -18.98 17.28 -10.97
N SER A 2 -17.81 16.64 -10.87
CA SER A 2 -17.71 15.18 -10.95
C SER A 2 -18.33 14.56 -9.70
N GLN A 3 -19.33 13.71 -9.89
CA GLN A 3 -19.99 12.99 -8.80
C GLN A 3 -19.01 11.96 -8.21
N LEU A 4 -18.88 11.95 -6.88
CA LEU A 4 -18.08 10.95 -6.17
C LEU A 4 -18.78 9.59 -6.25
N THR A 5 -18.10 8.55 -6.75
CA THR A 5 -18.72 7.23 -6.95
C THR A 5 -18.77 6.39 -5.68
N HIS A 6 -17.88 6.63 -4.71
CA HIS A 6 -17.76 5.84 -3.48
C HIS A 6 -18.59 6.39 -2.30
N ILE A 7 -19.39 7.44 -2.52
CA ILE A 7 -20.19 8.12 -1.49
C ILE A 7 -21.65 8.14 -1.95
N ASN A 8 -22.59 7.77 -1.07
CA ASN A 8 -24.03 7.78 -1.37
C ASN A 8 -24.63 9.19 -1.25
N ALA A 9 -25.92 9.33 -1.56
CA ALA A 9 -26.63 10.61 -1.49
C ALA A 9 -26.76 11.19 -0.06
N ALA A 10 -26.61 10.35 0.97
CA ALA A 10 -26.58 10.76 2.38
C ALA A 10 -25.16 11.14 2.85
N GLY A 11 -24.12 11.01 2.01
CA GLY A 11 -22.73 11.30 2.36
C GLY A 11 -21.98 10.14 3.01
N GLU A 12 -22.56 8.94 3.03
CA GLU A 12 -21.96 7.74 3.63
C GLU A 12 -21.14 6.95 2.60
N ALA A 13 -20.10 6.24 3.07
CA ALA A 13 -19.29 5.39 2.21
C ALA A 13 -20.11 4.18 1.70
N HIS A 14 -20.00 3.88 0.41
CA HIS A 14 -20.68 2.74 -0.21
C HIS A 14 -19.79 2.07 -1.26
N MET A 15 -19.79 0.72 -1.28
CA MET A 15 -19.04 -0.06 -2.26
C MET A 15 -19.73 -0.01 -3.61
N VAL A 16 -19.04 0.49 -4.64
CA VAL A 16 -19.61 0.58 -5.99
C VAL A 16 -19.81 -0.83 -6.56
N ASP A 17 -21.02 -1.12 -7.04
CA ASP A 17 -21.26 -2.34 -7.80
C ASP A 17 -20.50 -2.28 -9.14
N VAL A 18 -19.65 -3.28 -9.37
CA VAL A 18 -18.83 -3.42 -10.56
C VAL A 18 -19.19 -4.65 -11.40
N SER A 19 -20.26 -5.36 -11.05
CA SER A 19 -20.65 -6.65 -11.67
C SER A 19 -20.90 -6.57 -13.17
N ALA A 20 -21.36 -5.42 -13.67
CA ALA A 20 -21.61 -5.20 -15.10
C ALA A 20 -20.34 -4.85 -15.91
N LYS A 21 -19.17 -4.70 -15.26
CA LYS A 21 -17.92 -4.33 -15.95
C LYS A 21 -17.27 -5.58 -16.54
N ALA A 22 -16.77 -5.47 -17.77
CA ALA A 22 -16.02 -6.55 -18.40
C ALA A 22 -14.69 -6.80 -17.67
N GLU A 23 -14.36 -8.08 -17.47
CA GLU A 23 -13.07 -8.50 -16.94
C GLU A 23 -11.96 -8.16 -17.93
N THR A 24 -10.89 -7.56 -17.42
CA THR A 24 -9.74 -7.07 -18.18
C THR A 24 -8.48 -7.24 -17.34
N VAL A 25 -7.33 -7.43 -17.98
CA VAL A 25 -6.04 -7.40 -17.28
C VAL A 25 -5.74 -5.97 -16.88
N ARG A 26 -5.44 -5.75 -15.60
CA ARG A 26 -5.17 -4.43 -15.02
C ARG A 26 -3.87 -4.48 -14.24
N GLU A 27 -3.09 -3.40 -14.36
CA GLU A 27 -1.83 -3.22 -13.63
C GLU A 27 -1.84 -1.84 -12.96
N ALA A 28 -1.28 -1.78 -11.75
CA ALA A 28 -1.08 -0.53 -11.02
C ALA A 28 0.31 -0.54 -10.36
N ARG A 29 0.99 0.62 -10.37
CA ARG A 29 2.29 0.82 -9.75
C ARG A 29 2.23 2.01 -8.80
N ALA A 30 2.80 1.86 -7.61
CA ALA A 30 2.93 2.90 -6.61
C ALA A 30 4.34 2.90 -6.00
N GLU A 31 4.75 4.02 -5.40
CA GLU A 31 6.01 4.18 -4.70
C GLU A 31 5.83 4.95 -3.38
N ALA A 32 6.76 4.79 -2.46
CA ALA A 32 6.76 5.47 -1.16
C ALA A 32 8.20 5.72 -0.68
N PHE A 33 8.37 6.76 0.14
CA PHE A 33 9.64 7.16 0.72
C PHE A 33 9.55 7.20 2.24
N VAL A 34 10.62 6.78 2.92
CA VAL A 34 10.76 6.87 4.38
C VAL A 34 11.96 7.74 4.68
N THR A 35 11.71 8.96 5.15
CA THR A 35 12.76 9.88 5.58
C THR A 35 13.29 9.45 6.94
N MET A 36 14.61 9.37 7.07
CA MET A 36 15.31 9.01 8.30
C MET A 36 16.62 9.78 8.43
N ARG A 37 17.23 9.73 9.61
CA ARG A 37 18.57 10.29 9.82
C ARG A 37 19.63 9.46 9.09
N SER A 38 20.74 10.11 8.71
CA SER A 38 21.84 9.46 8.00
C SER A 38 22.46 8.30 8.77
N GLU A 39 22.55 8.39 10.09
CA GLU A 39 23.11 7.33 10.94
C GLU A 39 22.21 6.09 10.96
N THR A 40 20.88 6.28 10.91
CA THR A 40 19.91 5.19 10.81
C THR A 40 20.06 4.44 9.50
N LEU A 41 20.19 5.18 8.39
CA LEU A 41 20.39 4.58 7.07
C LEU A 41 21.70 3.79 7.03
N ALA A 42 22.79 4.34 7.56
CA ALA A 42 24.08 3.66 7.65
C ALA A 42 23.97 2.34 8.45
N MET A 43 23.31 2.36 9.61
CA MET A 43 23.09 1.13 10.40
C MET A 43 22.30 0.05 9.66
N ILE A 44 21.32 0.45 8.83
CA ILE A 44 20.53 -0.48 8.02
C ILE A 44 21.39 -1.09 6.91
N ILE A 45 22.17 -0.27 6.20
CA ILE A 45 23.04 -0.72 5.10
C ILE A 45 24.14 -1.64 5.61
N ASP A 46 24.76 -1.30 6.75
CA ASP A 46 25.84 -2.08 7.36
C ASP A 46 25.34 -3.39 8.01
N GLY A 47 24.02 -3.64 8.02
CA GLY A 47 23.42 -4.83 8.64
C GLY A 47 23.56 -4.86 10.17
N ARG A 48 23.88 -3.73 10.80
CA ARG A 48 24.14 -3.61 12.25
C ARG A 48 22.89 -3.28 13.05
N HIS A 49 21.73 -3.19 12.40
CA HIS A 49 20.48 -2.90 13.08
C HIS A 49 20.04 -4.09 13.95
N HIS A 50 19.78 -3.84 15.25
CA HIS A 50 19.47 -4.89 16.23
C HIS A 50 18.19 -5.69 15.93
N LYS A 51 17.35 -5.23 14.99
CA LYS A 51 16.15 -5.93 14.51
C LYS A 51 16.42 -6.86 13.32
N GLY A 52 17.65 -6.96 12.84
CA GLY A 52 18.02 -7.76 11.66
C GLY A 52 17.80 -7.01 10.34
N ASP A 53 17.57 -7.75 9.26
CA ASP A 53 17.41 -7.22 7.90
C ASP A 53 16.06 -6.51 7.73
N VAL A 54 16.10 -5.19 7.76
CA VAL A 54 14.93 -4.31 7.65
C VAL A 54 14.36 -4.32 6.23
N PHE A 55 15.18 -4.42 5.19
CA PHE A 55 14.72 -4.39 3.80
C PHE A 55 14.03 -5.70 3.39
N ALA A 56 14.60 -6.84 3.78
CA ALA A 56 13.96 -8.14 3.56
C ALA A 56 12.60 -8.19 4.27
N THR A 57 12.55 -7.75 5.53
CA THR A 57 11.31 -7.71 6.32
C THR A 57 10.26 -6.80 5.67
N ALA A 58 10.65 -5.58 5.25
CA ALA A 58 9.74 -4.64 4.60
C ALA A 58 9.17 -5.16 3.28
N ARG A 59 9.97 -5.89 2.48
CA ARG A 59 9.52 -6.51 1.23
C ARG A 59 8.43 -7.56 1.48
N ILE A 60 8.65 -8.45 2.44
CA ILE A 60 7.70 -9.51 2.79
C ILE A 60 6.42 -8.92 3.38
N ALA A 61 6.54 -7.88 4.21
CA ALA A 61 5.39 -7.15 4.73
C ALA A 61 4.57 -6.49 3.61
N GLY A 62 5.23 -5.84 2.63
CA GLY A 62 4.55 -5.21 1.50
C GLY A 62 3.77 -6.19 0.62
N ILE A 63 4.34 -7.36 0.32
CA ILE A 63 3.65 -8.41 -0.46
C ILE A 63 2.44 -8.95 0.30
N GLN A 64 2.58 -9.18 1.61
CA GLN A 64 1.46 -9.66 2.43
C GLN A 64 0.36 -8.59 2.55
N ALA A 65 0.73 -7.33 2.73
CA ALA A 65 -0.23 -6.22 2.80
C ALA A 65 -1.03 -6.05 1.50
N ALA A 66 -0.41 -6.26 0.34
CA ALA A 66 -1.10 -6.17 -0.96
C ALA A 66 -2.19 -7.24 -1.14
N ASN A 67 -2.08 -8.38 -0.45
CA ASN A 67 -3.04 -9.49 -0.53
C ASN A 67 -3.92 -9.63 0.72
N ALA A 68 -3.72 -8.77 1.73
CA ALA A 68 -4.50 -8.83 2.95
C ALA A 68 -5.97 -8.44 2.65
N PRO A 69 -6.96 -9.09 3.28
CA PRO A 69 -8.35 -8.69 3.13
C PRO A 69 -8.51 -7.22 3.55
N GLY A 70 -9.11 -6.42 2.66
CA GLY A 70 -9.43 -5.03 2.97
C GLY A 70 -10.42 -4.96 4.13
N ILE A 71 -10.09 -4.14 5.12
CA ILE A 71 -11.00 -3.74 6.21
C ILE A 71 -12.00 -2.72 5.68
#